data_AF-H1KVY6-F1
#
_entry.id   AF-H1KVY6-F1
#
_cell.length_a   1.000
_cell.length_b   1.000
_cell.length_c   1.000
_cell.angle_alpha   90.00
_cell.angle_beta   90.00
_cell.angle_gamma   90.00
#
_symmetry.space_group_name_H-M   'P 1'
#
loop_
_entity.id
_entity.type
_entity.pdbx_description
1 polymer ?
#
loop_
_entity_poly.entity_id
_entity_poly.type
_entity_poly.pdbx_seq_one_letter_code
_entity_poly.pdbx_strand_id
1 'polypeptide(L)'
;YGGPPAPPAPPPPAAWRADKDASLRGLLEAWGSRSGWSIVWKSQYEYRLQAGAQFSGDFVQAAGELVRSVGDVQPRINVTFFKGNRVLVVSNDGSAVAE
;
A
#
# COMPACT_ATOMS: atom_id res chain seq x y z
N TYR A 1 26.15 -14.18 -15.56
CA TYR A 1 24.87 -14.38 -14.85
C TYR A 1 25.05 -13.91 -13.41
N GLY A 2 24.21 -12.96 -12.97
CA GLY A 2 24.03 -12.62 -11.55
C GLY A 2 25.05 -11.66 -10.92
N GLY A 3 25.03 -10.38 -11.30
CA GLY A 3 25.55 -9.36 -10.39
C GLY A 3 24.67 -9.33 -9.12
N PRO A 4 25.22 -9.10 -7.91
CA PRO A 4 24.42 -9.02 -6.71
C PRO A 4 23.33 -7.95 -6.90
N PRO A 5 22.07 -8.17 -6.45
CA PRO A 5 21.07 -7.12 -6.49
C PRO A 5 21.63 -5.93 -5.70
N ALA A 6 21.71 -4.78 -6.35
CA ALA A 6 22.22 -3.57 -5.71
C ALA A 6 21.47 -3.35 -4.38
N PRO A 7 22.16 -3.04 -3.27
CA PRO A 7 21.47 -2.64 -2.06
C PRO A 7 20.59 -1.43 -2.39
N PRO A 8 19.30 -1.43 -2.03
CA PRO A 8 18.43 -0.29 -2.31
C PRO A 8 19.03 0.94 -1.63
N ALA A 9 19.36 1.96 -2.42
CA ALA A 9 19.88 3.23 -1.92
C ALA A 9 18.96 3.75 -0.80
N PRO A 10 19.50 4.28 0.31
CA PRO A 10 18.68 4.84 1.38
C PRO A 10 17.81 5.96 0.78
N PRO A 11 16.48 5.89 0.91
CA PRO A 11 15.61 6.82 0.21
C PRO A 11 15.77 8.25 0.75
N PRO A 12 15.78 9.27 -0.13
CA PRO A 12 15.72 10.68 0.26
C PRO A 12 14.47 10.98 1.11
N PRO A 13 14.47 12.11 1.86
CA PRO A 13 13.50 12.38 2.91
C PRO A 13 12.04 12.23 2.45
N ALA A 14 11.33 11.29 3.09
CA ALA A 14 9.87 11.18 3.23
C ALA A 14 8.95 11.37 1.99
N ALA A 15 9.40 11.00 0.79
CA ALA A 15 8.48 10.79 -0.34
C ALA A 15 8.09 9.31 -0.45
N TRP A 16 6.79 9.02 -0.45
CA TRP A 16 6.20 7.71 -0.65
C TRP A 16 5.89 7.52 -2.13
N ARG A 17 6.74 6.74 -2.82
CA ARG A 17 6.60 6.50 -4.26
C ARG A 17 5.90 5.17 -4.49
N ALA A 18 4.84 5.20 -5.28
CA ALA A 18 4.16 4.05 -5.84
C ALA A 18 4.61 3.90 -7.28
N ASP A 19 5.31 2.81 -7.58
CA ASP A 19 5.75 2.52 -8.95
C ASP A 19 4.59 1.98 -9.79
N LYS A 20 4.58 2.33 -11.07
CA LYS A 20 3.69 1.72 -12.04
C LYS A 20 4.03 0.23 -12.14
N ASP A 21 3.01 -0.63 -12.26
CA ASP A 21 3.13 -2.10 -12.26
C ASP A 21 3.60 -2.71 -10.92
N ALA A 22 3.83 -1.90 -9.88
CA ALA A 22 4.08 -2.42 -8.54
C ALA A 22 2.82 -3.08 -7.98
N SER A 23 3.02 -4.18 -7.25
CA SER A 23 1.95 -4.84 -6.52
C SER A 23 1.57 -4.01 -5.31
N LEU A 24 0.29 -3.62 -5.18
CA LEU A 24 -0.22 -2.83 -4.06
C LEU A 24 0.16 -3.45 -2.71
N ARG A 25 0.06 -4.78 -2.61
CA ARG A 25 0.49 -5.56 -1.45
C ARG A 25 1.97 -5.33 -1.14
N GLY A 26 2.86 -5.60 -2.08
CA GLY A 26 4.31 -5.47 -1.87
C GLY A 26 4.72 -4.04 -1.57
N LEU A 27 4.08 -3.06 -2.21
CA LEU A 27 4.31 -1.64 -1.95
C LEU A 27 3.89 -1.25 -0.52
N LEU A 28 2.69 -1.64 -0.10
CA LEU A 28 2.22 -1.38 1.26
C LEU A 28 3.09 -2.08 2.28
N GLU A 29 3.48 -3.34 2.06
CA GLU A 29 4.39 -4.09 2.95
C GLU A 29 5.75 -3.39 3.09
N ALA A 30 6.30 -2.87 1.98
CA ALA A 30 7.54 -2.11 1.99
C ALA A 30 7.39 -0.78 2.77
N TRP A 31 6.31 -0.04 2.53
CA TRP A 31 6.04 1.22 3.22
C TRP A 31 5.76 1.01 4.71
N GLY A 32 5.00 -0.03 5.04
CA GLY A 32 4.70 -0.43 6.39
C GLY A 32 5.98 -0.80 7.14
N SER A 33 6.81 -1.67 6.58
CA SER A 33 8.10 -2.04 7.15
C SER A 33 9.00 -0.82 7.37
N ARG A 34 9.00 0.14 6.44
CA ARG A 34 9.78 1.39 6.55
C ARG A 34 9.28 2.32 7.67
N SER A 35 7.97 2.41 7.90
CA SER A 35 7.38 3.26 8.96
C SER A 35 7.12 2.51 10.29
N GLY A 36 7.42 1.22 10.35
CA GLY A 36 7.08 0.37 11.51
C GLY A 36 5.58 0.06 11.63
N TRP A 37 4.85 0.08 10.51
CA TRP A 37 3.47 -0.36 10.42
C TRP A 37 3.40 -1.81 9.93
N SER A 38 2.53 -2.60 10.56
CA SER A 38 2.26 -3.97 10.13
C SER A 38 1.12 -3.98 9.13
N ILE A 39 1.36 -4.57 7.96
CA ILE A 39 0.34 -4.68 6.92
C ILE A 39 -0.31 -6.05 7.00
N VAL A 40 -1.63 -6.07 7.10
CA VAL A 40 -2.43 -7.29 7.10
C VAL A 40 -3.26 -7.31 5.83
N TRP A 41 -2.87 -8.20 4.92
CA TRP A 41 -3.55 -8.36 3.65
C TRP A 41 -4.67 -9.40 3.78
N LYS A 42 -5.93 -8.96 3.73
CA LYS A 42 -7.15 -9.77 3.76
C LYS A 42 -7.88 -9.75 2.41
N SER A 43 -7.13 -9.75 1.32
CA SER A 43 -7.68 -9.88 -0.03
C SER A 43 -7.00 -11.04 -0.75
N GLN A 44 -7.77 -11.83 -1.48
CA GLN A 44 -7.24 -12.85 -2.38
C GLN A 44 -6.79 -12.29 -3.73
N TYR A 45 -7.09 -11.01 -3.99
CA TYR A 45 -6.78 -10.34 -5.25
C TYR A 45 -5.46 -9.58 -5.13
N GLU A 46 -4.57 -9.77 -6.10
CA GLU A 46 -3.40 -8.92 -6.29
C GLU A 46 -3.76 -7.72 -7.16
N TYR A 47 -3.68 -6.53 -6.56
CA TYR A 47 -3.86 -5.28 -7.28
C TYR A 47 -2.52 -4.78 -7.77
N ARG A 48 -2.43 -4.48 -9.06
CA ARG A 48 -1.29 -3.76 -9.64
C ARG A 48 -1.65 -2.31 -9.86
N LEU A 49 -0.69 -1.45 -9.56
CA LEU A 49 -0.80 -0.02 -9.83
C LEU A 49 -0.78 0.23 -11.33
N GLN A 50 -1.89 0.74 -11.85
CA GLN A 50 -2.03 1.12 -13.26
C GLN A 50 -1.17 2.35 -13.61
N ALA A 51 -0.94 3.21 -12.62
CA ALA A 51 -0.12 4.40 -12.73
C ALA A 51 0.78 4.53 -11.51
N GLY A 52 1.98 5.06 -11.73
CA GLY A 52 2.87 5.45 -10.65
C GLY A 52 2.39 6.76 -10.03
N ALA A 53 2.47 6.86 -8.71
CA ALA A 53 2.06 8.03 -7.95
C ALA A 53 3.12 8.38 -6.90
N GLN A 54 3.22 9.66 -6.56
CA GLN A 54 4.17 10.15 -5.56
C GLN A 54 3.40 10.93 -4.52
N PHE A 55 3.46 10.46 -3.28
CA PHE A 55 2.77 11.05 -2.14
C PHE A 55 3.81 11.57 -1.16
N SER A 56 3.54 12.71 -0.54
CA SER A 56 4.40 13.33 0.46
C SER A 56 3.66 13.38 1.81
N GLY A 57 4.38 13.17 2.91
CA GLY A 57 3.80 13.22 4.26
C GLY A 57 3.93 11.90 5.02
N ASP A 58 3.02 11.64 5.96
CA ASP A 58 3.02 10.42 6.76
C ASP A 58 2.53 9.20 5.98
N PHE A 59 2.98 8.01 6.40
CA PHE A 59 2.53 6.73 5.85
C PHE A 59 1.00 6.62 5.79
N VAL A 60 0.30 7.09 6.83
CA VAL A 60 -1.18 7.04 6.89
C VAL A 60 -1.82 7.90 5.81
N GLN A 61 -1.28 9.10 5.55
CA GLN A 61 -1.77 9.99 4.49
C GLN A 61 -1.50 9.37 3.12
N ALA A 62 -0.24 9.01 2.86
CA ALA A 62 0.16 8.43 1.58
C ALA A 62 -0.55 7.12 1.25
N ALA A 63 -0.66 6.19 2.22
CA ALA A 63 -1.37 4.93 2.03
C ALA A 63 -2.87 5.15 1.86
N GLY A 64 -3.46 6.12 2.57
CA GLY A 64 -4.86 6.50 2.42
C GLY A 64 -5.17 7.03 1.03
N GLU A 65 -4.34 7.93 0.51
CA GLU A 65 -4.48 8.47 -0.85
C GLU A 65 -4.24 7.40 -1.92
N LEU A 66 -3.18 6.60 -1.78
CA LEU A 66 -2.87 5.49 -2.68
C LEU A 66 -4.05 4.53 -2.79
N VAL A 67 -4.58 4.07 -1.65
CA VAL A 67 -5.69 3.12 -1.65
C VAL A 67 -6.96 3.79 -2.15
N ARG A 68 -7.19 5.08 -1.87
CA ARG A 68 -8.32 5.82 -2.45
C ARG A 68 -8.22 5.91 -3.98
N SER A 69 -7.02 6.14 -4.53
CA SER A 69 -6.78 6.14 -5.97
C SER A 69 -6.98 4.77 -6.61
N VAL A 70 -6.66 3.68 -5.90
CA VAL A 70 -6.88 2.30 -6.39
C VAL A 70 -8.31 1.82 -6.15
N GLY A 71 -8.96 2.25 -5.08
CA GLY A 71 -10.32 1.85 -4.67
C GLY A 71 -11.44 2.55 -5.43
N ASP A 72 -11.12 3.59 -6.21
CA ASP A 72 -12.03 4.12 -7.23
C ASP A 72 -12.28 3.10 -8.35
N VAL A 73 -11.38 2.12 -8.49
CA VAL A 73 -11.49 1.02 -9.44
C VAL A 73 -12.32 -0.11 -8.82
N GLN A 74 -13.39 -0.55 -9.49
CA GLN A 74 -14.24 -1.64 -8.99
C GLN A 74 -13.52 -3.00 -9.13
N PRO A 75 -13.55 -3.88 -8.10
CA PRO A 75 -14.24 -3.76 -6.81
C PRO A 75 -13.51 -2.88 -5.78
N ARG A 76 -14.31 -2.17 -4.96
CA ARG A 76 -13.84 -1.23 -3.94
C ARG A 76 -13.07 -1.95 -2.84
N ILE A 77 -11.79 -1.65 -2.72
CA ILE A 77 -10.96 -2.10 -1.59
C ILE A 77 -11.21 -1.21 -0.36
N ASN A 78 -11.40 -1.86 0.80
CA ASN A 78 -11.51 -1.22 2.11
C ASN A 78 -10.17 -1.28 2.84
N VAL A 79 -9.76 -0.18 3.47
CA VAL A 79 -8.57 -0.14 4.33
C VAL A 79 -8.90 0.39 5.71
N THR A 80 -8.35 -0.28 6.72
CA THR A 80 -8.56 0.08 8.13
C THR A 80 -7.21 0.34 8.79
N PHE A 81 -7.03 1.57 9.27
CA PHE A 81 -5.83 1.99 9.98
C PHE A 81 -6.03 1.87 11.49
N PHE A 82 -5.31 0.96 12.12
CA PHE A 82 -5.27 0.80 13.57
C PHE A 82 -4.07 1.57 14.13
N LYS A 83 -4.30 2.82 14.56
CA LYS A 83 -3.23 3.67 15.11
C LYS A 83 -2.65 3.16 16.44
N GLY A 84 -3.43 2.38 17.21
CA GLY A 84 -2.99 1.85 18.51
C GLY A 84 -1.88 0.79 18.40
N ASN A 85 -1.97 -0.10 17.41
CA ASN A 85 -0.99 -1.17 17.15
C ASN A 85 -0.19 -0.94 15.85
N ARG A 86 -0.40 0.22 15.19
CA ARG A 86 0.19 0.58 13.89
C ARG A 86 -0.04 -0.51 12.84
N VAL A 87 -1.24 -1.07 12.79
CA VAL A 87 -1.63 -2.07 11.79
C VAL A 87 -2.46 -1.41 10.70
N LEU A 88 -2.18 -1.72 9.44
CA LEU A 88 -3.02 -1.39 8.31
C LEU A 88 -3.60 -2.69 7.75
N VAL A 89 -4.92 -2.84 7.82
CA VAL A 89 -5.63 -3.98 7.24
C VAL A 89 -6.19 -3.57 5.89
N VAL A 90 -5.90 -4.35 4.85
CA VAL A 90 -6.46 -4.19 3.50
C VAL A 90 -7.42 -5.34 3.22
N SER A 91 -8.69 -5.04 2.97
CA SER A 91 -9.73 -6.03 2.68
C SER A 91 -10.46 -5.64 1.40
N ASN A 92 -10.61 -6.55 0.43
CA ASN A 92 -11.47 -6.32 -0.75
C ASN A 92 -12.90 -6.82 -0.52
N ASP A 93 -13.27 -7.06 0.73
CA ASP A 93 -14.63 -7.45 1.06
C ASP A 93 -15.53 -6.22 0.88
N GLY A 94 -16.02 -6.05 -0.34
CA GLY A 94 -17.15 -5.20 -0.68
C GLY A 94 -18.47 -5.89 -0.38
N SER A 95 -18.51 -6.84 0.56
CA SER A 95 -19.77 -7.35 1.09
C SER A 95 -20.29 -6.33 2.10
N ALA A 96 -20.81 -5.22 1.56
CA ALA A 96 -21.90 -4.55 2.23
C ALA A 96 -22.97 -5.62 2.43
N VAL A 97 -23.09 -6.11 3.67
CA VAL A 97 -24.32 -6.78 4.09
C VAL A 97 -25.42 -5.74 3.89
N ALA A 98 -26.19 -5.91 2.81
CA ALA A 98 -27.46 -5.23 2.68
C ALA A 98 -28.38 -5.93 3.68
N GLU A 99 -28.65 -5.24 4.78
CA GLU A 99 -29.76 -5.58 5.68
C GLU A 99 -31.07 -4.97 5.13
#